data_AF-A0A537HDA4-F1
#
_entry.id   AF-A0A537HDA4-F1
#
_cell.length_a   1.000
_cell.length_b   1.000
_cell.length_c   1.000
_cell.angle_alpha   90.00
_cell.angle_beta   90.00
_cell.angle_gamma   90.00
#
_symmetry.space_group_name_H-M   'P 1'
#
loop_
_entity.id
_entity.type
_entity.pdbx_description
1 polymer ?
#
loop_
_entity_poly.entity_id
_entity_poly.type
_entity_poly.pdbx_seq_one_letter_code
_entity_poly.pdbx_strand_id
1 'polypeptide(L)'
;MAFGGTNPNNDIDFFVVTGPNRAWITLLIAMLGARFGHRVHPNWPVFCFNRVIEENECRDAFRTPQDPLFAREALSLRVLEGPLFHQELLCSAPWMKEVFPELYRTALSTADGAATKVERREGRLWSVANVGARAILAPYLTIVGLVRNKRLLRDGNSTARFRTVIEHGFFAYESEKYERLRATYKEAFESP
;
A
#
# COMPACT_ATOMS: atom_id res chain seq x y z
N MET A 1 4.74 3.92 -18.75
CA MET A 1 5.48 4.30 -17.53
C MET A 1 4.53 4.60 -16.39
N ALA A 2 4.66 3.97 -15.21
CA ALA A 2 4.08 4.44 -13.93
C ALA A 2 5.17 5.13 -13.08
N PHE A 3 6.36 5.27 -13.66
CA PHE A 3 7.52 5.95 -13.13
C PHE A 3 8.00 6.96 -14.18
N GLY A 4 7.13 7.90 -14.55
CA GLY A 4 7.45 8.97 -15.50
C GLY A 4 6.95 10.29 -14.96
N GLY A 5 7.85 11.06 -14.35
CA GLY A 5 7.64 12.44 -13.92
C GLY A 5 6.61 12.62 -12.80
N THR A 6 7.01 13.30 -11.72
CA THR A 6 6.06 13.88 -10.77
C THR A 6 5.27 14.98 -11.47
N ASN A 7 4.13 14.65 -12.05
CA ASN A 7 3.14 15.64 -12.46
C ASN A 7 2.40 16.07 -11.18
N PRO A 8 2.17 17.37 -10.93
CA PRO A 8 1.32 17.84 -9.82
C PRO A 8 -0.11 17.27 -9.82
N ASN A 9 -0.55 16.70 -10.94
CA ASN A 9 -1.83 15.96 -11.07
C ASN A 9 -1.70 14.43 -10.88
N ASN A 10 -0.54 13.90 -10.48
CA ASN A 10 -0.41 12.47 -10.22
C ASN A 10 -1.12 12.11 -8.90
N ASP A 11 -1.86 11.02 -8.94
CA ASP A 11 -2.50 10.43 -7.78
C ASP A 11 -1.46 10.09 -6.70
N ILE A 12 -1.81 10.33 -5.44
CA ILE A 12 -0.94 9.98 -4.30
C ILE A 12 -1.32 8.57 -3.84
N ASP A 13 -0.39 7.64 -4.02
CA ASP A 13 -0.55 6.24 -3.62
C ASP A 13 -0.17 6.07 -2.15
N PHE A 14 -1.13 5.66 -1.32
CA PHE A 14 -0.92 5.35 0.08
C PHE A 14 -0.73 3.85 0.30
N PHE A 15 0.35 3.54 1.01
CA PHE A 15 0.56 2.27 1.70
C PHE A 15 0.20 2.47 3.18
N VAL A 16 -0.88 1.85 3.62
CA VAL A 16 -1.40 2.03 4.98
C VAL A 16 -1.21 0.73 5.76
N VAL A 17 -0.51 0.83 6.90
CA VAL A 17 -0.44 -0.26 7.87
C VAL A 17 -1.37 0.03 9.03
N THR A 18 -2.25 -0.91 9.35
CA THR A 18 -3.21 -0.77 10.44
C THR A 18 -2.90 -1.69 11.60
N GLY A 19 -3.42 -1.36 12.79
CA GLY A 19 -3.47 -2.32 13.89
C GLY A 19 -4.34 -3.55 13.55
N PRO A 20 -4.33 -4.58 14.40
CA PRO A 20 -5.05 -5.82 14.17
C PRO A 20 -6.57 -5.59 14.12
N ASN A 21 -7.25 -6.28 13.21
CA ASN A 21 -8.69 -6.19 12.96
C ASN A 21 -9.19 -4.77 12.65
N ARG A 22 -8.43 -3.99 11.86
CA ARG A 22 -8.77 -2.59 11.56
C ARG A 22 -8.63 -2.19 10.09
N ALA A 23 -8.17 -3.08 9.21
CA ALA A 23 -7.93 -2.71 7.81
C ALA A 23 -9.17 -2.11 7.13
N TRP A 24 -10.33 -2.76 7.27
CA TRP A 24 -11.56 -2.38 6.57
C TRP A 24 -12.20 -1.12 7.14
N ILE A 25 -12.27 -0.99 8.47
CA ILE A 25 -12.81 0.23 9.07
C ILE A 25 -11.91 1.44 8.77
N THR A 26 -10.59 1.25 8.75
CA THR A 26 -9.63 2.29 8.37
C THR A 26 -9.83 2.70 6.92
N LEU A 27 -9.93 1.73 5.99
CA LEU A 27 -10.20 2.01 4.58
C LEU A 27 -11.52 2.75 4.39
N LEU A 28 -12.58 2.37 5.12
CA LEU A 28 -13.87 3.03 5.06
C LEU A 28 -13.77 4.50 5.48
N ILE A 29 -13.17 4.75 6.65
CA ILE A 29 -12.97 6.11 7.16
C ILE A 29 -12.12 6.93 6.20
N ALA A 30 -11.04 6.35 5.67
CA ALA A 30 -10.14 7.02 4.73
C ALA A 30 -10.85 7.40 3.42
N MET A 31 -11.65 6.51 2.85
CA MET A 31 -12.44 6.78 1.65
C MET A 31 -13.53 7.83 1.89
N LEU A 32 -14.21 7.77 3.03
CA LEU A 32 -15.19 8.80 3.42
C LEU A 32 -14.49 10.15 3.58
N GLY A 33 -13.37 10.19 4.30
CA GLY A 33 -12.55 11.38 4.50
C GLY A 33 -12.09 12.00 3.18
N ALA A 34 -11.55 11.20 2.26
CA ALA A 34 -11.17 11.65 0.92
C ALA A 34 -12.37 12.22 0.14
N ARG A 35 -13.53 11.56 0.22
CA ARG A 35 -14.76 12.04 -0.43
C ARG A 35 -15.28 13.35 0.15
N PHE A 36 -15.25 13.51 1.47
CA PHE A 36 -15.64 14.76 2.12
C PHE A 36 -14.62 15.88 1.85
N GLY A 37 -13.33 15.57 1.93
CA GLY A 37 -12.24 16.49 1.60
C GLY A 37 -12.37 17.04 0.18
N HIS A 38 -12.63 16.18 -0.81
CA HIS A 38 -12.81 16.63 -2.19
C HIS A 38 -14.07 17.49 -2.40
N ARG A 39 -15.13 17.31 -1.59
CA ARG A 39 -16.30 18.21 -1.63
C ARG A 39 -15.97 19.61 -1.09
N VAL A 40 -15.13 19.69 -0.07
CA VAL A 40 -14.74 20.98 0.55
C VAL A 40 -13.63 21.65 -0.27
N HIS A 41 -12.72 20.86 -0.84
CA HIS A 41 -11.58 21.30 -1.62
C HIS A 41 -11.50 20.52 -2.95
N PRO A 42 -12.24 20.95 -3.99
CA PRO A 42 -12.29 20.24 -5.28
C PRO A 42 -10.94 20.15 -6.01
N ASN A 43 -10.00 21.04 -5.69
CA ASN A 43 -8.67 21.09 -6.30
C ASN A 43 -7.63 20.22 -5.57
N TRP A 44 -8.01 19.49 -4.52
CA TRP A 44 -7.09 18.57 -3.85
C TRP A 44 -6.74 17.37 -4.73
N PRO A 45 -5.51 16.84 -4.61
CA PRO A 45 -5.10 15.66 -5.34
C PRO A 45 -5.99 14.46 -4.97
N VAL A 46 -6.12 13.52 -5.91
CA VAL A 46 -6.85 12.29 -5.66
C VAL A 46 -5.98 11.39 -4.77
N PHE A 47 -6.53 11.01 -3.63
CA PHE A 47 -5.90 10.08 -2.71
C PHE A 47 -6.26 8.63 -3.07
N CYS A 48 -5.25 7.83 -3.39
CA CYS A 48 -5.41 6.44 -3.79
C CYS A 48 -4.88 5.51 -2.69
N PHE A 49 -5.79 4.89 -1.94
CA PHE A 49 -5.44 3.88 -0.94
C PHE A 49 -5.19 2.53 -1.63
N ASN A 50 -4.05 2.40 -2.29
CA ASN A 50 -3.75 1.25 -3.15
C ASN A 50 -3.44 -0.02 -2.37
N ARG A 51 -2.93 0.10 -1.15
CA ARG A 51 -2.63 -1.05 -0.29
C ARG A 51 -2.89 -0.72 1.17
N VAL A 52 -3.74 -1.52 1.80
CA VAL A 52 -4.04 -1.48 3.24
C VAL A 52 -3.77 -2.86 3.80
N ILE A 53 -2.92 -2.94 4.82
CA ILE A 53 -2.46 -4.20 5.39
C ILE A 53 -2.41 -4.10 6.91
N GLU A 54 -2.74 -5.19 7.62
CA GLU A 54 -2.57 -5.27 9.06
C GLU A 54 -1.09 -5.47 9.45
N GLU A 55 -0.73 -5.02 10.66
CA GLU A 55 0.66 -4.95 11.09
C GLU A 55 1.37 -6.31 11.15
N ASN A 56 0.65 -7.39 11.45
CA ASN A 56 1.24 -8.74 11.53
C ASN A 56 1.59 -9.25 10.13
N GLU A 57 0.65 -9.16 9.20
CA GLU A 57 0.84 -9.50 7.80
C GLU A 57 1.93 -8.64 7.15
N CYS A 58 2.01 -7.36 7.52
CA CYS A 58 3.08 -6.47 7.07
C CYS A 58 4.45 -6.90 7.60
N ARG A 59 4.56 -7.24 8.88
CA ARG A 59 5.80 -7.75 9.47
C ARG A 59 6.23 -9.05 8.80
N ASP A 60 5.30 -9.96 8.53
CA ASP A 60 5.60 -11.24 7.88
C ASP A 60 6.08 -11.04 6.43
N ALA A 61 5.47 -10.08 5.71
CA ALA A 61 5.90 -9.70 4.37
C ALA A 61 7.32 -9.13 4.32
N PHE A 62 7.74 -8.36 5.33
CA PHE A 62 9.10 -7.80 5.42
C PHE A 62 10.14 -8.83 5.85
N ARG A 63 9.79 -9.72 6.79
CA ARG A 63 10.72 -10.75 7.30
C ARG A 63 11.09 -11.80 6.26
N THR A 64 10.13 -12.18 5.41
CA THR A 64 10.34 -13.20 4.39
C THR A 64 10.98 -12.56 3.16
N PRO A 65 12.09 -13.11 2.62
CA PRO A 65 12.65 -12.65 1.35
C PRO A 65 11.58 -12.62 0.25
N GLN A 66 11.33 -11.44 -0.29
CA GLN A 66 10.45 -11.22 -1.44
C GLN A 66 11.31 -10.97 -2.69
N ASP A 67 10.72 -10.43 -3.75
CA ASP A 67 11.46 -10.04 -4.94
C ASP A 67 12.16 -8.68 -4.80
N PRO A 68 13.16 -8.40 -5.67
CA PRO A 68 13.89 -7.13 -5.67
C PRO A 68 13.00 -5.88 -5.87
N LEU A 69 11.87 -6.00 -6.59
CA LEU A 69 10.98 -4.85 -6.75
C LEU A 69 10.34 -4.47 -5.41
N PHE A 70 9.89 -5.47 -4.62
CA PHE A 70 9.41 -5.23 -3.27
C PHE A 70 10.46 -4.53 -2.40
N ALA A 71 11.71 -5.00 -2.40
CA ALA A 71 12.80 -4.38 -1.64
C ALA A 71 13.02 -2.92 -2.06
N ARG A 72 13.08 -2.66 -3.37
CA ARG A 72 13.23 -1.29 -3.89
C ARG A 72 12.10 -0.38 -3.43
N GLU A 73 10.86 -0.84 -3.50
CA GLU A 73 9.70 -0.05 -3.08
C GLU A 73 9.69 0.21 -1.58
N ALA A 74 9.89 -0.83 -0.76
CA ALA A 74 9.95 -0.73 0.69
C ALA A 74 11.03 0.28 1.14
N LEU A 75 12.21 0.22 0.52
CA LEU A 75 13.33 1.12 0.83
C LEU A 75 13.13 2.56 0.31
N SER A 76 12.26 2.75 -0.67
CA SER A 76 11.98 4.07 -1.26
C SER A 76 10.71 4.72 -0.70
N LEU A 77 10.06 4.10 0.30
CA LEU A 77 8.85 4.63 0.91
C LEU A 77 9.13 5.98 1.59
N ARG A 78 8.29 6.97 1.28
CA ARG A 78 8.21 8.20 2.06
C ARG A 78 7.29 7.99 3.25
N VAL A 79 7.86 7.84 4.44
CA VAL A 79 7.10 7.67 5.67
C VAL A 79 6.39 8.98 6.03
N LEU A 80 5.06 8.93 6.10
CA LEU A 80 4.23 10.05 6.57
C LEU A 80 3.94 9.96 8.07
N GLU A 81 3.76 8.74 8.57
CA GLU A 81 3.49 8.45 9.97
C GLU A 81 4.06 7.08 10.35
N GLY A 82 4.44 6.89 11.63
CA GLY A 82 5.01 5.65 12.13
C GLY A 82 6.47 5.37 11.75
N PRO A 83 7.41 6.33 11.87
CA PRO A 83 8.82 6.12 11.50
C PRO A 83 9.49 4.99 12.28
N LEU A 84 9.19 4.82 13.58
CA LEU A 84 9.71 3.70 14.37
C LEU A 84 9.22 2.34 13.87
N PHE A 85 7.93 2.25 13.53
CA PHE A 85 7.38 0.99 13.00
C PHE A 85 8.03 0.64 11.66
N HIS A 86 8.23 1.64 10.78
CA HIS A 86 8.97 1.44 9.54
C HIS A 86 10.43 1.01 9.80
N GLN A 87 11.12 1.65 10.75
CA GLN A 87 12.48 1.26 11.14
C GLN A 87 12.53 -0.19 11.67
N GLU A 88 11.58 -0.58 12.52
CA GLU A 88 11.44 -1.97 12.99
C GLU A 88 11.25 -2.95 11.84
N LEU A 89 10.41 -2.61 10.85
CA LEU A 89 10.22 -3.44 9.66
C LEU A 89 11.52 -3.60 8.88
N LEU A 90 12.23 -2.50 8.61
CA LEU A 90 13.51 -2.54 7.90
C LEU A 90 14.56 -3.39 8.65
N CYS A 91 14.71 -3.19 9.96
CA CYS A 91 15.63 -3.97 10.79
C CYS A 91 15.28 -5.46 10.81
N SER A 92 13.99 -5.83 10.65
CA SER A 92 13.54 -7.21 10.56
C SER A 92 13.76 -7.87 9.18
N ALA A 93 14.19 -7.09 8.19
CA ALA A 93 14.34 -7.50 6.79
C ALA A 93 15.79 -7.33 6.27
N PRO A 94 16.81 -7.96 6.91
CA PRO A 94 18.21 -7.76 6.55
C PRO A 94 18.54 -8.22 5.12
N TRP A 95 17.75 -9.13 4.54
CA TRP A 95 17.88 -9.57 3.15
C TRP A 95 17.82 -8.40 2.15
N MET A 96 17.07 -7.32 2.46
CA MET A 96 17.00 -6.14 1.60
C MET A 96 18.35 -5.42 1.46
N LYS A 97 19.22 -5.53 2.47
CA LYS A 97 20.59 -4.99 2.44
C LYS A 97 21.46 -5.71 1.41
N GLU A 98 21.21 -7.01 1.20
CA GLU A 98 21.96 -7.82 0.22
C GLU A 98 21.59 -7.43 -1.21
N VAL A 99 20.31 -7.06 -1.44
CA VAL A 99 19.82 -6.64 -2.75
C VAL A 99 20.14 -5.18 -3.06
N PHE A 100 19.96 -4.26 -2.09
CA PHE A 100 20.19 -2.82 -2.28
C PHE A 100 20.87 -2.17 -1.06
N PRO A 101 22.20 -2.32 -0.89
CA PRO A 101 22.91 -1.89 0.32
C PRO A 101 22.83 -0.38 0.57
N GLU A 102 22.95 0.43 -0.48
CA GLU A 102 22.95 1.90 -0.38
C GLU A 102 21.55 2.46 -0.09
N LEU A 103 20.50 1.90 -0.72
CA LEU A 103 19.11 2.26 -0.41
C LEU A 103 18.75 1.86 1.01
N TYR A 104 19.19 0.68 1.46
CA TYR A 104 18.95 0.20 2.83
C TYR A 104 19.56 1.15 3.88
N ARG A 105 20.81 1.59 3.66
CA ARG A 105 21.47 2.55 4.55
C ARG A 105 20.73 3.89 4.61
N THR A 106 20.27 4.38 3.46
CA THR A 106 19.55 5.66 3.35
C THR A 106 18.16 5.59 4.00
N ALA A 107 17.45 4.48 3.83
CA ALA A 107 16.14 4.27 4.42
C ALA A 107 16.20 4.23 5.96
N LEU A 108 17.23 3.59 6.52
CA LEU A 108 17.45 3.55 7.97
C LEU A 108 17.82 4.92 8.56
N SER A 109 18.65 5.71 7.89
CA SER A 109 19.03 7.04 8.40
C SER A 109 17.87 8.04 8.40
N THR A 110 16.90 7.87 7.48
CA THR A 110 15.72 8.74 7.37
C THR A 110 14.64 8.41 8.41
N ALA A 111 14.68 7.20 8.99
CA ALA A 111 13.68 6.73 9.94
C ALA A 111 13.88 7.25 11.39
N ASP A 112 14.96 7.98 11.67
CA ASP A 112 15.39 8.38 13.03
C ASP A 112 14.63 9.62 13.60
N GLY A 113 13.44 9.91 13.09
CA GLY A 113 12.62 11.06 13.50
C GLY A 113 11.81 10.81 14.78
N ALA A 114 11.88 11.76 15.73
CA ALA A 114 11.24 11.72 17.05
C ALA A 114 9.77 11.26 17.00
N ALA A 115 9.48 10.21 17.77
CA ALA A 115 8.26 9.44 17.63
C ALA A 115 7.31 9.59 18.80
N THR A 116 6.02 9.71 18.48
CA THR A 116 4.93 9.55 19.43
C THR A 116 4.49 8.09 19.39
N LYS A 117 4.57 7.39 20.52
CA LYS A 117 4.07 6.02 20.66
C LYS A 117 2.54 6.06 20.63
N VAL A 118 1.92 5.63 19.54
CA VAL A 118 0.45 5.54 19.46
C VAL A 118 0.01 4.34 20.32
N GLU A 119 -0.76 4.61 21.37
CA GLU A 119 -1.30 3.55 22.23
C GLU A 119 -2.28 2.65 21.47
N ARG A 120 -2.00 1.35 21.49
CA ARG A 120 -2.85 0.31 20.89
C ARG A 120 -4.04 0.02 21.81
N ARG A 121 -5.23 0.50 21.45
CA ARG A 121 -6.49 0.10 22.11
C ARG A 121 -7.16 -1.07 21.38
N GLU A 122 -6.82 -2.29 21.74
CA GLU A 122 -7.59 -3.45 21.30
C GLU A 122 -8.96 -3.44 21.99
N GLY A 123 -10.02 -3.20 21.21
CA GLY A 123 -11.38 -3.21 21.71
C GLY A 123 -12.24 -4.12 20.84
N ARG A 124 -13.03 -5.00 21.48
CA ARG A 124 -14.01 -5.89 20.81
C ARG A 124 -14.96 -5.12 19.87
N LEU A 125 -15.23 -3.85 20.17
CA LEU A 125 -16.01 -2.93 19.32
C LEU A 125 -15.38 -2.72 17.93
N TRP A 126 -14.06 -2.57 17.86
CA TRP A 126 -13.35 -2.34 16.59
C TRP A 126 -13.41 -3.57 15.68
N SER A 127 -13.35 -4.78 16.25
CA SER A 127 -13.49 -6.02 15.49
C SER A 127 -14.87 -6.12 14.81
N VAL A 128 -15.95 -5.83 15.55
CA VAL A 128 -17.31 -5.84 14.99
C VAL A 128 -17.48 -4.78 13.90
N ALA A 129 -16.98 -3.56 14.15
CA ALA A 129 -17.01 -2.49 13.17
C ALA A 129 -16.22 -2.84 11.89
N ASN A 130 -15.06 -3.52 12.03
CA ASN A 130 -14.24 -3.96 10.91
C ASN A 130 -14.96 -5.00 10.05
N VAL A 131 -15.63 -5.97 10.66
CA VAL A 131 -16.45 -6.97 9.95
C VAL A 131 -17.59 -6.29 9.19
N GLY A 132 -18.31 -5.35 9.84
CA GLY A 132 -19.35 -4.57 9.18
C GLY A 132 -18.83 -3.74 8.01
N ALA A 133 -17.71 -3.05 8.20
CA ALA A 133 -17.06 -2.27 7.14
C ALA A 133 -16.65 -3.17 5.96
N ARG A 134 -16.10 -4.36 6.22
CA ARG A 134 -15.75 -5.33 5.18
C ARG A 134 -16.96 -5.77 4.38
N ALA A 135 -18.06 -6.11 5.06
CA ALA A 135 -19.29 -6.56 4.40
C ALA A 135 -19.87 -5.51 3.43
N ILE A 136 -19.64 -4.22 3.70
CA ILE A 136 -20.06 -3.11 2.83
C ILE A 136 -19.02 -2.85 1.73
N LEU A 137 -17.74 -2.71 2.09
CA LEU A 137 -16.69 -2.28 1.18
C LEU A 137 -16.28 -3.36 0.19
N ALA A 138 -16.14 -4.61 0.61
CA ALA A 138 -15.66 -5.67 -0.25
C ALA A 138 -16.50 -5.84 -1.54
N PRO A 139 -17.85 -5.97 -1.48
CA PRO A 139 -18.65 -6.04 -2.70
C PRO A 139 -18.61 -4.75 -3.50
N TYR A 140 -18.63 -3.58 -2.84
CA TYR A 140 -18.55 -2.29 -3.51
C TYR A 140 -17.26 -2.15 -4.34
N LEU A 141 -16.09 -2.42 -3.73
CA LEU A 141 -14.78 -2.29 -4.37
C LEU A 141 -14.59 -3.33 -5.48
N THR A 142 -15.17 -4.52 -5.33
CA THR A 142 -15.20 -5.54 -6.39
C THR A 142 -15.95 -5.04 -7.61
N ILE A 143 -17.17 -4.54 -7.42
CA ILE A 143 -18.01 -4.03 -8.52
C ILE A 143 -17.34 -2.83 -9.20
N VAL A 144 -16.83 -1.87 -8.41
CA VAL A 144 -16.14 -0.69 -8.94
C VAL A 144 -14.89 -1.11 -9.73
N GLY A 145 -14.10 -2.05 -9.23
CA GLY A 145 -12.94 -2.59 -9.92
C GLY A 145 -13.30 -3.21 -11.27
N LEU A 146 -14.34 -4.04 -11.31
CA LEU A 146 -14.84 -4.65 -12.55
C LEU A 146 -15.32 -3.61 -13.57
N VAL A 147 -16.09 -2.61 -13.13
CA VAL A 147 -16.57 -1.53 -14.01
C VAL A 147 -15.41 -0.71 -14.57
N ARG A 148 -14.42 -0.37 -13.73
CA ARG A 148 -13.22 0.36 -14.16
C ARG A 148 -12.40 -0.45 -15.15
N ASN A 149 -12.15 -1.73 -14.90
CA ASN A 149 -11.43 -2.59 -15.85
C ASN A 149 -12.16 -2.75 -17.18
N LYS A 150 -13.50 -2.89 -17.17
CA LYS A 150 -14.30 -2.92 -18.40
C LYS A 150 -14.16 -1.63 -19.20
N ARG A 151 -14.15 -0.47 -18.52
CA ARG A 151 -13.92 0.83 -19.16
C ARG A 151 -12.51 0.92 -19.76
N LEU A 152 -11.48 0.52 -19.01
CA LEU A 152 -10.09 0.52 -19.50
C LEU A 152 -9.92 -0.37 -20.74
N LEU A 153 -10.59 -1.53 -20.78
CA LEU A 153 -10.61 -2.40 -21.96
C LEU A 153 -11.27 -1.73 -23.16
N ARG A 154 -12.43 -1.10 -22.95
CA ARG A 154 -13.15 -0.38 -24.01
C ARG A 154 -12.33 0.78 -24.57
N ASP A 155 -11.59 1.47 -23.70
CA ASP A 155 -10.76 2.62 -24.07
C ASP A 155 -9.38 2.19 -24.64
N GLY A 156 -9.19 0.88 -24.92
CA GLY A 156 -7.96 0.33 -25.52
C GLY A 156 -6.76 0.24 -24.58
N ASN A 157 -6.91 0.60 -23.31
CA ASN A 157 -5.83 0.65 -22.33
C ASN A 157 -5.73 -0.64 -21.51
N SER A 158 -5.49 -1.75 -22.20
CA SER A 158 -5.42 -3.10 -21.59
C SER A 158 -4.31 -3.23 -20.55
N THR A 159 -3.22 -2.47 -20.68
CA THR A 159 -2.06 -2.52 -19.77
C THR A 159 -2.26 -1.79 -18.44
N ALA A 160 -3.28 -0.91 -18.34
CA ALA A 160 -3.62 -0.20 -17.11
C ALA A 160 -4.58 -0.99 -16.19
N ARG A 161 -4.95 -2.22 -16.57
CA ARG A 161 -5.82 -3.07 -15.77
C ARG A 161 -5.18 -3.42 -14.43
N PHE A 162 -6.05 -3.76 -13.49
CA PHE A 162 -5.65 -4.16 -12.15
C PHE A 162 -6.57 -5.23 -11.58
N ARG A 163 -6.11 -5.96 -10.58
CA ARG A 163 -6.90 -6.90 -9.78
C ARG A 163 -7.21 -6.27 -8.43
N THR A 164 -8.47 -6.34 -8.01
CA THR A 164 -8.87 -5.99 -6.64
C THR A 164 -8.66 -7.22 -5.76
N VAL A 165 -7.73 -7.15 -4.81
CA VAL A 165 -7.46 -8.22 -3.83
C VAL A 165 -8.10 -7.86 -2.50
N ILE A 166 -8.88 -8.78 -1.94
CA ILE A 166 -9.70 -8.57 -0.74
C ILE A 166 -9.53 -9.79 0.15
N GLU A 167 -8.95 -9.59 1.32
CA GLU A 167 -8.75 -10.61 2.35
C GLU A 167 -9.19 -10.09 3.73
N HIS A 168 -9.02 -10.86 4.81
CA HIS A 168 -9.50 -10.43 6.12
C HIS A 168 -8.77 -9.17 6.64
N GLY A 169 -7.44 -9.18 6.64
CA GLY A 169 -6.59 -8.07 7.11
C GLY A 169 -5.88 -7.32 5.97
N PHE A 170 -6.28 -7.54 4.72
CA PHE A 170 -5.55 -7.04 3.55
C PHE A 170 -6.48 -6.59 2.43
N PHE A 171 -6.12 -5.47 1.82
CA PHE A 171 -6.74 -4.93 0.62
C PHE A 171 -5.66 -4.36 -0.30
N ALA A 172 -5.73 -4.66 -1.60
CA ALA A 172 -4.86 -4.04 -2.58
C ALA A 172 -5.46 -3.93 -3.98
N TYR A 173 -4.97 -2.96 -4.75
CA TYR A 173 -5.07 -2.95 -6.21
C TYR A 173 -3.75 -3.37 -6.84
N GLU A 174 -3.72 -4.54 -7.47
CA GLU A 174 -2.53 -5.06 -8.14
C GLU A 174 -2.58 -4.79 -9.63
N SER A 175 -1.74 -3.88 -10.13
CA SER A 175 -1.72 -3.51 -11.54
C SER A 175 -1.01 -4.55 -12.40
N GLU A 176 -1.53 -4.84 -13.59
CA GLU A 176 -0.84 -5.68 -14.58
C GLU A 176 0.53 -5.10 -14.96
N LYS A 177 0.63 -3.77 -14.96
CA LYS A 177 1.88 -3.05 -15.19
C LYS A 177 2.91 -3.28 -14.08
N TYR A 178 2.45 -3.41 -12.85
CA TYR A 178 3.29 -3.72 -11.71
C TYR A 178 3.84 -5.15 -11.83
N GLU A 179 2.98 -6.12 -12.17
CA GLU A 179 3.41 -7.50 -12.36
C GLU A 179 4.43 -7.65 -13.50
N ARG A 180 4.27 -6.91 -14.60
CA ARG A 180 5.28 -6.88 -15.67
C ARG A 180 6.61 -6.31 -15.19
N LEU A 181 6.57 -5.22 -14.41
CA LEU A 181 7.78 -4.64 -13.83
C LEU A 181 8.46 -5.63 -12.86
N ARG A 182 7.66 -6.32 -12.05
CA ARG A 182 8.13 -7.35 -11.12
C ARG A 182 8.87 -8.46 -11.85
N ALA A 183 8.33 -8.94 -12.98
CA ALA A 183 8.98 -9.93 -13.82
C ALA A 183 10.34 -9.43 -14.35
N THR A 184 10.41 -8.21 -14.88
CA THR A 184 11.67 -7.60 -15.33
C THR A 184 12.71 -7.47 -14.20
N TYR A 185 12.26 -7.13 -12.99
CA TYR A 185 13.16 -7.06 -11.82
C TYR A 185 13.68 -8.43 -11.42
N LYS A 186 12.86 -9.47 -11.45
CA LYS A 186 13.32 -10.84 -11.18
C LYS A 186 14.36 -11.27 -12.22
N GLU A 187 14.08 -11.08 -13.50
CA GLU A 187 15.03 -11.42 -14.57
C GLU A 187 16.37 -10.70 -14.40
N ALA A 188 16.37 -9.41 -14.04
CA ALA A 188 17.61 -8.62 -13.90
C ALA A 188 18.48 -9.02 -12.71
N PHE A 189 17.92 -9.64 -11.67
CA PHE A 189 18.62 -9.98 -10.43
C PHE A 189 18.81 -11.50 -10.24
N GLU A 190 18.06 -12.33 -10.95
CA GLU A 190 18.16 -13.79 -10.92
C GLU A 190 18.89 -14.35 -12.15
N SER A 191 19.25 -13.52 -13.14
CA SER A 191 20.11 -13.93 -14.26
C SER A 191 21.57 -14.03 -13.80
N PRO A 192 22.25 -15.18 -14.02
CA PRO A 192 23.62 -15.44 -13.59
C PRO A 192 24.69 -14.56 -14.25
#